data_AF-A0A5R9GQ34-F1
#
_entry.id   AF-A0A5R9GQ34-F1
#
_cell.length_a   1.000
_cell.length_b   1.000
_cell.length_c   1.000
_cell.angle_alpha   90.00
_cell.angle_beta   90.00
_cell.angle_gamma   90.00
#
_symmetry.space_group_name_H-M   'P 1'
#
loop_
_entity.id
_entity.type
_entity.pdbx_description
1 polymer ?
#
loop_
_entity_poly.entity_id
_entity_poly.type
_entity_poly.pdbx_seq_one_letter_code
_entity_poly.pdbx_strand_id
1 'polypeptide(L)'
;SRKIAKKLHEDVAFRLLAAGNYPAHRTICDFRALHLKELSDLFVQVVKLAQECGLVRLGTIAVDGSKIKANASRHKAMSYKRMLQAETELKAQIEGLLERAGKADADERDEPDVDLPSEIARREDRLAVIKAARARLEARQRKIDEECGRRPDDGRQPRHPDGSPRRGGKFKRDFGIPDEKDQESFTDPESRIMKHSSGAFEQSYNGYTAVDAEHQIIVAAELTNCAADSNRLPGMIEAVRDNLDALPAQALADAGFRGEESLQELSGLPCNVIVALGREGRENVSVNADKYPHTAAMAERLRSDQGKAAYRRRKAIVEPPNGWIKAVMGFRQFSLRGLEKVGAEWKMVCMALNLRRMAYL
;
A
#
# COMPACT_ATOMS: atom_id res chain seq x y z
N SER A 1 -2.65 9.43 -19.57
CA SER A 1 -3.31 10.50 -20.33
C SER A 1 -2.50 11.01 -21.53
N ARG A 2 -1.25 11.50 -21.38
CA ARG A 2 -0.45 11.99 -22.54
C ARG A 2 -0.27 10.96 -23.66
N LYS A 3 0.06 9.71 -23.31
CA LYS A 3 0.15 8.61 -24.27
C LYS A 3 -1.17 8.35 -25.01
N ILE A 4 -2.31 8.43 -24.31
CA ILE A 4 -3.65 8.27 -24.89
C ILE A 4 -3.93 9.43 -25.86
N ALA A 5 -3.72 10.68 -25.41
CA ALA A 5 -3.90 11.87 -26.26
C ALA A 5 -3.06 11.80 -27.54
N LYS A 6 -1.79 11.39 -27.43
CA LYS A 6 -0.93 11.15 -28.59
C LYS A 6 -1.49 10.04 -29.50
N LYS A 7 -1.93 8.92 -28.93
CA LYS A 7 -2.51 7.79 -29.68
C LYS A 7 -3.79 8.14 -30.43
N LEU A 8 -4.62 9.07 -29.92
CA LEU A 8 -5.75 9.58 -30.68
C LEU A 8 -5.32 10.18 -32.03
N HIS A 9 -4.16 10.81 -32.10
CA HIS A 9 -3.64 11.36 -33.36
C HIS A 9 -2.88 10.33 -34.21
N GLU A 10 -2.36 9.25 -33.65
CA GLU A 10 -1.46 8.33 -34.38
C GLU A 10 -2.11 6.99 -34.74
N ASP A 11 -3.22 6.63 -34.11
CA ASP A 11 -3.75 5.27 -34.12
C ASP A 11 -5.25 5.26 -34.45
N VAL A 12 -5.62 4.58 -35.54
CA VAL A 12 -7.01 4.54 -36.04
C VAL A 12 -7.95 3.89 -35.03
N ALA A 13 -7.50 2.87 -34.29
CA ALA A 13 -8.33 2.22 -33.28
C ALA A 13 -8.70 3.18 -32.15
N PHE A 14 -7.77 4.03 -31.72
CA PHE A 14 -8.04 5.06 -30.71
C PHE A 14 -9.00 6.14 -31.23
N ARG A 15 -8.89 6.54 -32.50
CA ARG A 15 -9.84 7.48 -33.12
C ARG A 15 -11.25 6.94 -33.17
N LEU A 16 -11.40 5.65 -33.51
CA LEU A 16 -12.69 4.97 -33.50
C LEU A 16 -13.29 4.95 -32.09
N LEU A 17 -12.51 4.54 -31.09
CA LEU A 17 -12.95 4.49 -29.68
C LEU A 17 -13.35 5.88 -29.14
N ALA A 18 -12.70 6.95 -29.63
CA ALA A 18 -13.05 8.31 -29.26
C ALA A 18 -14.16 8.93 -30.12
N ALA A 19 -14.78 8.17 -31.02
CA ALA A 19 -15.79 8.64 -31.98
C ALA A 19 -15.32 9.90 -32.75
N GLY A 20 -14.05 9.91 -33.17
CA GLY A 20 -13.45 11.05 -33.89
C GLY A 20 -13.09 12.26 -33.02
N ASN A 21 -13.21 12.17 -31.69
CA ASN A 21 -12.78 13.23 -30.78
C ASN A 21 -11.28 13.14 -30.44
N TYR A 22 -10.67 14.30 -30.16
CA TYR A 22 -9.25 14.43 -29.81
C TYR A 22 -9.05 15.20 -28.50
N PRO A 23 -9.60 14.74 -27.36
CA PRO A 23 -9.43 15.43 -26.09
C PRO A 23 -7.96 15.61 -25.72
N ALA A 24 -7.63 16.79 -25.20
CA ALA A 24 -6.30 17.07 -24.68
C ALA A 24 -5.97 16.15 -23.50
N HIS A 25 -4.67 15.95 -23.25
CA HIS A 25 -4.23 15.06 -22.16
C HIS A 25 -4.74 15.48 -20.78
N ARG A 26 -5.00 16.78 -20.57
CA ARG A 26 -5.55 17.32 -19.32
C ARG A 26 -6.99 16.88 -19.14
N THR A 27 -7.83 17.02 -20.17
CA THR A 27 -9.22 16.52 -20.17
C THR A 27 -9.31 15.04 -19.83
N ILE A 28 -8.45 14.19 -20.42
CA ILE A 28 -8.41 12.75 -20.11
C ILE A 28 -7.95 12.50 -18.66
N CYS A 29 -7.03 13.32 -18.16
CA CYS A 29 -6.56 13.22 -16.78
C CYS A 29 -7.66 13.60 -15.78
N ASP A 30 -8.35 14.71 -16.04
CA ASP A 30 -9.42 15.22 -15.20
C ASP A 30 -10.60 14.25 -15.22
N PHE A 31 -10.99 13.72 -16.38
CA PHE A 31 -12.00 12.67 -16.49
C PHE A 31 -11.69 11.46 -15.62
N ARG A 32 -10.45 10.93 -15.69
CA ARG A 32 -10.03 9.80 -14.85
C ARG A 32 -10.03 10.13 -13.37
N ALA A 33 -9.70 11.37 -12.99
CA ALA A 33 -9.68 11.79 -11.60
C ALA A 33 -11.10 11.99 -11.04
N LEU A 34 -12.02 12.51 -11.85
CA LEU A 34 -13.41 12.74 -11.50
C LEU A 34 -14.21 11.44 -11.40
N HIS A 35 -13.96 10.49 -12.31
CA HIS A 35 -14.70 9.22 -12.39
C HIS A 35 -13.91 8.02 -11.85
N LEU A 36 -12.98 8.27 -10.93
CA LEU A 36 -12.03 7.26 -10.49
C LEU A 36 -12.72 6.09 -9.79
N LYS A 37 -13.80 6.37 -9.05
CA LYS A 37 -14.61 5.37 -8.37
C LYS A 37 -15.33 4.47 -9.37
N GLU A 38 -16.02 5.07 -10.32
CA GLU A 38 -16.77 4.35 -11.36
C GLU A 38 -15.83 3.50 -12.23
N LEU A 39 -14.66 4.04 -12.59
CA LEU A 39 -13.62 3.29 -13.31
C LEU A 39 -13.07 2.11 -12.50
N SER A 40 -13.01 2.24 -11.18
CA SER A 40 -12.65 1.15 -10.29
C SER A 40 -13.76 0.09 -10.23
N ASP A 41 -15.03 0.49 -10.21
CA ASP A 41 -16.17 -0.42 -10.17
C ASP A 41 -16.31 -1.24 -11.46
N LEU A 42 -15.85 -0.70 -12.60
CA LEU A 42 -15.75 -1.45 -13.87
C LEU A 42 -14.86 -2.69 -13.76
N PHE A 43 -13.86 -2.71 -12.87
CA PHE A 43 -13.05 -3.92 -12.65
C PHE A 43 -13.92 -5.11 -12.24
N VAL A 44 -14.88 -4.88 -11.32
CA VAL A 44 -15.78 -5.92 -10.85
C VAL A 44 -16.69 -6.40 -11.98
N GLN A 45 -17.19 -5.49 -12.81
CA GLN A 45 -18.02 -5.84 -13.98
C GLN A 45 -17.24 -6.71 -14.98
N VAL A 46 -15.97 -6.38 -15.26
CA VAL A 46 -15.11 -7.19 -16.13
C VAL A 46 -14.85 -8.57 -15.55
N VAL A 47 -14.67 -8.67 -14.22
CA VAL A 47 -14.49 -9.96 -13.54
C VAL A 47 -15.75 -10.81 -13.60
N LYS A 48 -16.94 -10.23 -13.39
CA LYS A 48 -18.24 -10.93 -13.56
C LYS A 48 -18.45 -11.38 -15.01
N LEU A 49 -18.13 -10.52 -15.99
CA LEU A 49 -18.18 -10.89 -17.41
C LEU A 49 -17.23 -12.06 -17.73
N ALA A 50 -16.02 -12.07 -17.18
CA ALA A 50 -15.09 -13.17 -17.35
C ALA A 50 -15.63 -14.49 -16.76
N GLN A 51 -16.37 -14.44 -15.64
CA GLN A 51 -17.06 -15.59 -15.07
C GLN A 51 -18.19 -16.09 -15.99
N GLU A 52 -19.01 -15.19 -16.51
CA GLU A 52 -20.09 -15.51 -17.46
C GLU A 52 -19.55 -16.13 -18.76
N CYS A 53 -18.40 -15.67 -19.24
CA CYS A 53 -17.69 -16.26 -20.38
C CYS A 53 -17.00 -17.60 -20.06
N GLY A 54 -17.07 -18.10 -18.82
CA GLY A 54 -16.44 -19.34 -18.39
C GLY A 54 -14.91 -19.26 -18.20
N LEU A 55 -14.34 -18.05 -18.21
CA LEU A 55 -12.91 -17.80 -18.05
C LEU A 55 -12.46 -17.76 -16.58
N VAL A 56 -13.42 -17.75 -15.64
CA VAL A 56 -13.17 -17.82 -14.20
C VAL A 56 -13.97 -19.00 -13.64
N ARG A 57 -13.29 -19.91 -12.92
CA ARG A 57 -13.92 -21.10 -12.34
C ARG A 57 -14.05 -21.05 -10.82
N LEU A 58 -13.27 -20.19 -10.14
CA LEU A 58 -13.18 -20.13 -8.68
C LEU A 58 -12.85 -21.49 -8.04
N GLY A 59 -12.14 -22.36 -8.77
CA GLY A 59 -11.59 -23.59 -8.21
C GLY A 59 -10.41 -23.27 -7.30
N THR A 60 -9.24 -23.12 -7.90
CA THR A 60 -8.03 -22.68 -7.20
C THR A 60 -7.75 -21.23 -7.55
N ILE A 61 -7.51 -20.40 -6.54
CA ILE A 61 -6.92 -19.07 -6.70
C ILE A 61 -5.53 -19.02 -6.06
N ALA A 62 -4.69 -18.09 -6.53
CA ALA A 62 -3.44 -17.74 -5.86
C ALA A 62 -3.39 -16.24 -5.53
N VAL A 63 -2.94 -15.93 -4.32
CA VAL A 63 -2.81 -14.57 -3.79
C VAL A 63 -1.33 -14.20 -3.64
N ASP A 64 -0.98 -12.99 -4.08
CA ASP A 64 0.39 -12.48 -4.00
C ASP A 64 0.41 -10.95 -3.86
N GLY A 65 1.39 -10.47 -3.09
CA GLY A 65 1.65 -9.04 -2.88
C GLY A 65 2.75 -8.52 -3.80
N SER A 66 2.55 -7.34 -4.35
CA SER A 66 3.42 -6.72 -5.34
C SER A 66 3.71 -5.28 -4.95
N LYS A 67 4.97 -5.03 -4.54
CA LYS A 67 5.44 -3.68 -4.22
C LYS A 67 5.62 -2.87 -5.50
N ILE A 68 5.02 -1.67 -5.53
CA ILE A 68 5.02 -0.75 -6.67
C ILE A 68 5.34 0.66 -6.18
N LYS A 69 6.15 1.40 -6.93
CA LYS A 69 6.58 2.75 -6.54
C LYS A 69 5.39 3.69 -6.42
N ALA A 70 5.38 4.50 -5.36
CA ALA A 70 4.45 5.60 -5.22
C ALA A 70 4.85 6.77 -6.15
N ASN A 71 3.94 7.72 -6.39
CA ASN A 71 4.28 9.00 -7.01
C ASN A 71 4.97 9.94 -5.99
N ALA A 72 6.05 9.46 -5.37
CA ALA A 72 6.81 10.17 -4.37
C ALA A 72 8.28 9.73 -4.38
N SER A 73 9.18 10.67 -4.11
CA SER A 73 10.60 10.37 -3.97
C SER A 73 10.94 10.00 -2.53
N ARG A 74 11.81 8.99 -2.33
CA ARG A 74 12.38 8.67 -1.02
C ARG A 74 13.18 9.83 -0.40
N HIS A 75 13.73 10.71 -1.24
CA HIS A 75 14.49 11.88 -0.79
C HIS A 75 13.60 13.03 -0.32
N LYS A 76 12.28 12.92 -0.51
CA LYS A 76 11.26 13.84 0.00
C LYS A 76 10.57 13.29 1.26
N ALA A 77 11.20 12.30 1.91
CA ALA A 77 10.81 11.84 3.24
C ALA A 77 11.76 12.39 4.30
N MET A 78 11.24 12.66 5.48
CA MET A 78 12.02 13.12 6.63
C MET A 78 11.67 12.28 7.86
N SER A 79 12.66 12.00 8.70
CA SER A 79 12.43 11.27 9.95
C SER A 79 11.93 12.20 11.05
N TYR A 80 11.21 11.64 12.03
CA TYR A 80 10.67 12.36 13.17
C TYR A 80 11.75 13.18 13.90
N LYS A 81 12.93 12.58 14.14
CA LYS A 81 14.08 13.29 14.71
C LYS A 81 14.49 14.52 13.92
N ARG A 82 14.60 14.40 12.60
CA ARG A 82 14.98 15.50 11.72
C ARG A 82 13.90 16.58 11.65
N MET A 83 12.63 16.21 11.77
CA MET A 83 11.54 17.17 11.85
C MET A 83 11.64 18.03 13.11
N LEU A 84 11.94 17.43 14.27
CA LEU A 84 12.15 18.16 15.52
C LEU A 84 13.33 19.14 15.43
N GLN A 85 14.46 18.68 14.89
CA GLN A 85 15.65 19.53 14.69
C GLN A 85 15.34 20.69 13.74
N ALA A 86 14.74 20.40 12.58
CA ALA A 86 14.41 21.39 11.58
C ALA A 86 13.38 22.41 12.08
N GLU A 87 12.41 22.02 12.93
CA GLU A 87 11.47 22.96 13.54
C GLU A 87 12.19 23.96 14.44
N THR A 88 13.13 23.51 15.28
CA THR A 88 13.92 24.39 16.14
C THR A 88 14.79 25.33 15.32
N GLU A 89 15.51 24.81 14.32
CA GLU A 89 16.37 25.60 13.44
C GLU A 89 15.59 26.65 12.64
N LEU A 90 14.43 26.28 12.08
CA LEU A 90 13.60 27.21 11.29
C LEU A 90 13.01 28.31 12.16
N LYS A 91 12.58 28.01 13.40
CA LYS A 91 12.10 29.03 14.34
C LYS A 91 13.20 30.04 14.65
N ALA A 92 14.41 29.58 14.98
CA ALA A 92 15.55 30.47 15.24
C ALA A 92 15.93 31.31 14.01
N GLN A 93 15.83 30.75 12.80
CA GLN A 93 16.06 31.51 11.57
C GLN A 93 15.01 32.58 11.31
N ILE A 94 13.73 32.28 11.57
CA ILE A 94 12.62 33.23 11.42
C ILE A 94 12.79 34.38 12.42
N GLU A 95 13.07 34.06 13.69
CA GLU A 95 13.33 35.05 14.74
C GLU A 95 14.50 35.97 14.37
N GLY A 96 15.63 35.40 13.94
CA GLY A 96 16.78 36.20 13.50
C GLY A 96 16.55 36.99 12.20
N LEU A 97 15.56 36.64 11.36
CA LEU A 97 15.15 37.45 10.20
C LEU A 97 14.24 38.60 10.63
N LEU A 98 13.30 38.35 11.54
CA LEU A 98 12.42 39.36 12.11
C LEU A 98 13.20 40.42 12.89
N GLU A 99 14.20 40.03 13.67
CA GLU A 99 15.10 40.97 14.36
C GLU A 99 15.89 41.86 13.39
N ARG A 100 16.31 41.31 12.24
CA ARG A 100 17.00 42.09 11.19
C ARG A 100 16.06 43.06 10.50
N ALA A 101 14.86 42.62 10.14
CA ALA A 101 13.84 43.50 9.58
C ALA A 101 13.52 44.67 10.52
N GLY A 102 13.34 44.39 11.82
CA GLY A 102 13.08 45.44 12.81
C GLY A 102 14.25 46.41 13.06
N LYS A 103 15.50 45.99 12.81
CA LYS A 103 16.68 46.87 12.88
C LYS A 103 16.86 47.71 11.61
N ALA A 104 16.60 47.14 10.44
CA ALA A 104 16.64 47.87 9.16
C ALA A 104 15.55 48.96 9.08
N ASP A 105 14.39 48.75 9.71
CA ASP A 105 13.36 49.79 9.83
C ASP A 105 13.78 50.93 10.80
N ALA A 106 14.71 50.67 11.73
CA ALA A 106 15.18 51.64 12.73
C ALA A 106 16.43 52.42 12.29
N ASP A 107 17.30 51.79 11.51
CA ASP A 107 18.50 52.38 10.92
C ASP A 107 18.26 52.55 9.41
N GLU A 108 17.97 53.77 8.93
CA GLU A 108 17.90 54.10 7.49
C GLU A 108 19.25 53.81 6.80
N ARG A 109 19.55 52.54 6.50
CA ARG A 109 20.77 52.09 5.82
C ARG A 109 20.44 51.15 4.69
N ASP A 110 21.10 51.41 3.57
CA ASP A 110 21.18 50.58 2.37
C ASP A 110 21.72 49.17 2.72
N GLU A 111 20.83 48.28 3.15
CA GLU A 111 21.10 46.84 3.21
C GLU A 111 20.80 46.18 1.85
N PRO A 112 21.48 45.06 1.54
CA PRO A 112 21.40 44.44 0.21
C PRO A 112 19.98 43.98 -0.15
N ASP A 113 19.72 43.90 -1.46
CA ASP A 113 18.47 43.60 -2.18
C ASP A 113 17.88 42.19 -1.90
N VAL A 114 17.78 41.80 -0.64
CA VAL A 114 17.21 40.55 -0.18
C VAL A 114 15.80 40.82 0.32
N ASP A 115 14.81 40.25 -0.36
CA ASP A 115 13.41 40.31 0.04
C ASP A 115 13.17 39.51 1.33
N LEU A 116 13.48 40.15 2.48
CA LEU A 116 13.32 39.61 3.83
C LEU A 116 11.90 39.10 4.10
N PRO A 117 10.81 39.83 3.74
CA PRO A 117 9.45 39.31 3.85
C PRO A 117 9.23 37.98 3.11
N SER A 118 9.65 37.86 1.85
CA SER A 118 9.52 36.61 1.09
C SER A 118 10.35 35.47 1.69
N GLU A 119 11.53 35.79 2.25
CA GLU A 119 12.38 34.84 2.93
C GLU A 119 11.77 34.30 4.24
N ILE A 120 11.09 35.15 5.00
CA ILE A 120 10.35 34.78 6.22
C ILE A 120 9.18 33.88 5.83
N ALA A 121 8.33 34.32 4.89
CA ALA A 121 7.16 33.58 4.44
C ALA A 121 7.54 32.16 3.95
N ARG A 122 8.61 32.04 3.16
CA ARG A 122 9.10 30.74 2.68
C ARG A 122 9.52 29.80 3.82
N ARG A 123 10.12 30.33 4.89
CA ARG A 123 10.52 29.54 6.07
C ARG A 123 9.33 29.16 6.93
N GLU A 124 8.35 30.05 7.07
CA GLU A 124 7.07 29.78 7.74
C GLU A 124 6.28 28.68 7.02
N ASP A 125 6.17 28.74 5.70
CA ASP A 125 5.54 27.70 4.89
C ASP A 125 6.22 26.34 5.10
N ARG A 126 7.55 26.32 5.06
CA ARG A 126 8.33 25.11 5.30
C ARG A 126 8.12 24.58 6.72
N LEU A 127 8.07 25.46 7.72
CA LEU A 127 7.81 25.11 9.11
C LEU A 127 6.41 24.52 9.27
N ALA A 128 5.39 25.10 8.62
CA ALA A 128 4.02 24.60 8.63
C ALA A 128 3.93 23.19 8.02
N VAL A 129 4.59 22.94 6.88
CA VAL A 129 4.66 21.61 6.25
C VAL A 129 5.31 20.58 7.17
N ILE A 130 6.41 20.93 7.84
CA ILE A 130 7.10 20.03 8.78
C ILE A 130 6.22 19.73 10.00
N LYS A 131 5.59 20.75 10.60
CA LYS A 131 4.68 20.57 11.74
C LYS A 131 3.49 19.69 11.38
N ALA A 132 2.88 19.90 10.22
CA ALA A 132 1.78 19.07 9.73
C ALA A 132 2.21 17.60 9.55
N ALA A 133 3.43 17.37 9.04
CA ALA A 133 3.95 16.01 8.89
C ALA A 133 4.24 15.34 10.24
N ARG A 134 4.81 16.09 11.19
CA ARG A 134 5.04 15.61 12.55
C ARG A 134 3.73 15.23 13.24
N ALA A 135 2.73 16.10 13.17
CA ALA A 135 1.41 15.85 13.74
C ALA A 135 0.74 14.59 13.19
N ARG A 136 0.89 14.31 11.88
CA ARG A 136 0.39 13.06 11.28
C ARG A 136 1.11 11.81 11.79
N LEU A 137 2.44 11.87 11.99
CA LEU A 137 3.18 10.77 12.60
C LEU A 137 2.73 10.52 14.05
N GLU A 138 2.62 11.58 14.85
CA GLU A 138 2.13 11.49 16.24
C GLU A 138 0.71 10.94 16.31
N ALA A 139 -0.22 11.45 15.49
CA ALA A 139 -1.59 10.96 15.44
C ALA A 139 -1.68 9.48 15.04
N ARG A 140 -0.87 9.05 14.07
CA ARG A 140 -0.77 7.63 13.68
C ARG A 140 -0.22 6.79 14.83
N GLN A 141 0.79 7.29 15.53
CA GLN A 141 1.36 6.58 16.66
C GLN A 141 0.37 6.44 17.82
N ARG A 142 -0.43 7.49 18.10
CA ARG A 142 -1.51 7.43 19.10
C ARG A 142 -2.51 6.33 18.77
N LYS A 143 -2.97 6.25 17.52
CA LYS A 143 -3.89 5.18 17.08
C LYS A 143 -3.30 3.79 17.30
N ILE A 144 -2.04 3.58 16.91
CA ILE A 144 -1.35 2.30 17.13
C ILE A 144 -1.26 1.98 18.63
N ASP A 145 -0.93 2.97 19.46
CA ASP A 145 -0.84 2.79 20.91
C ASP A 145 -2.22 2.45 21.52
N GLU A 146 -3.29 3.12 21.09
CA GLU A 146 -4.68 2.86 21.49
C GLU A 146 -5.14 1.45 21.10
N GLU A 147 -4.89 1.03 19.85
CA GLU A 147 -5.17 -0.33 19.37
C GLU A 147 -4.40 -1.39 20.15
N CYS A 148 -3.18 -1.06 20.62
CA CYS A 148 -2.40 -1.91 21.52
C CYS A 148 -2.85 -1.84 22.99
N GLY A 149 -3.93 -1.11 23.30
CA GLY A 149 -4.48 -0.95 24.65
C GLY A 149 -3.66 -0.03 25.56
N ARG A 150 -2.75 0.79 25.01
CA ARG A 150 -1.99 1.79 25.79
C ARG A 150 -2.85 3.03 26.06
N ARG A 151 -2.45 3.79 27.08
CA ARG A 151 -3.12 5.02 27.50
C ARG A 151 -2.11 6.16 27.68
N PRO A 152 -2.53 7.43 27.56
CA PRO A 152 -1.63 8.59 27.76
C PRO A 152 -0.92 8.61 29.12
N ASP A 153 -1.56 8.07 30.15
CA ASP A 153 -1.10 8.02 31.55
C ASP A 153 -0.47 6.65 31.92
N ASP A 154 -0.10 5.84 30.94
CA ASP A 154 0.48 4.50 31.17
C ASP A 154 1.84 4.54 31.89
N GLY A 155 2.53 5.68 31.92
CA GLY A 155 3.84 5.84 32.54
C GLY A 155 4.90 4.91 31.93
N ARG A 156 4.74 4.54 30.65
CA ARG A 156 5.48 3.51 29.93
C ARG A 156 5.34 2.10 30.54
N GLN A 157 4.30 1.83 31.30
CA GLN A 157 4.09 0.52 31.92
C GLN A 157 2.83 -0.16 31.36
N PRO A 158 2.91 -1.46 31.02
CA PRO A 158 1.71 -2.23 30.68
C PRO A 158 0.73 -2.21 31.84
N ARG A 159 -0.53 -1.90 31.57
CA ARG A 159 -1.63 -1.95 32.55
C ARG A 159 -2.73 -2.87 32.07
N HIS A 160 -3.43 -3.47 33.01
CA HIS A 160 -4.70 -4.15 32.75
C HIS A 160 -5.81 -3.13 32.44
N PRO A 161 -6.94 -3.56 31.86
CA PRO A 161 -8.08 -2.67 31.58
C PRO A 161 -8.62 -1.94 32.83
N ASP A 162 -8.45 -2.54 34.01
CA ASP A 162 -8.81 -1.99 35.33
C ASP A 162 -7.78 -0.99 35.89
N GLY A 163 -6.69 -0.73 35.16
CA GLY A 163 -5.62 0.19 35.55
C GLY A 163 -4.51 -0.43 36.40
N SER A 164 -4.62 -1.69 36.82
CA SER A 164 -3.59 -2.37 37.61
C SER A 164 -2.33 -2.68 36.78
N PRO A 165 -1.12 -2.67 37.37
CA PRO A 165 0.11 -2.96 36.64
C PRO A 165 0.13 -4.39 36.11
N ARG A 166 0.36 -4.57 34.81
CA ARG A 166 0.50 -5.88 34.17
C ARG A 166 1.96 -6.29 34.16
N ARG A 167 2.24 -7.58 34.42
CA ARG A 167 3.60 -8.15 34.30
C ARG A 167 4.11 -8.00 32.87
N GLY A 168 5.11 -7.14 32.66
CA GLY A 168 5.72 -6.88 31.36
C GLY A 168 6.86 -5.86 31.44
N GLY A 169 7.73 -5.84 30.45
CA GLY A 169 8.77 -4.82 30.32
C GLY A 169 8.18 -3.43 30.04
N LYS A 170 8.89 -2.36 30.45
CA LYS A 170 8.48 -0.99 30.15
C LYS A 170 8.45 -0.74 28.64
N PHE A 171 7.50 0.07 28.18
CA PHE A 171 7.47 0.57 26.81
C PHE A 171 8.70 1.44 26.53
N LYS A 172 9.23 1.35 25.31
CA LYS A 172 10.45 2.08 24.91
C LYS A 172 10.25 3.59 24.76
N ARG A 173 8.99 4.03 24.61
CA ARG A 173 8.60 5.41 24.30
C ARG A 173 7.30 5.78 25.01
N ASP A 174 7.07 7.07 25.19
CA ASP A 174 5.80 7.58 25.70
C ASP A 174 4.66 7.32 24.72
N PHE A 175 3.44 7.41 25.23
CA PHE A 175 2.23 7.30 24.42
C PHE A 175 2.20 8.37 23.32
N GLY A 176 1.92 7.96 22.09
CA GLY A 176 1.73 8.86 20.96
C GLY A 176 3.01 9.48 20.39
N ILE A 177 4.19 9.19 20.95
CA ILE A 177 5.47 9.66 20.41
C ILE A 177 6.00 8.61 19.43
N PRO A 178 6.19 8.96 18.13
CA PRO A 178 6.80 8.08 17.14
C PRO A 178 8.26 7.72 17.50
N ASP A 179 8.80 6.68 16.86
CA ASP A 179 10.24 6.43 16.92
C ASP A 179 11.01 7.54 16.18
N GLU A 180 12.21 7.88 16.64
CA GLU A 180 13.08 8.86 16.00
C GLU A 180 13.32 8.58 14.50
N LYS A 181 13.30 7.31 14.12
CA LYS A 181 13.53 6.82 12.76
C LYS A 181 12.27 6.77 11.90
N ASP A 182 11.08 6.90 12.49
CA ASP A 182 9.83 6.90 11.74
C ASP A 182 9.82 8.07 10.76
N GLN A 183 9.41 7.82 9.51
CA GLN A 183 9.50 8.79 8.43
C GLN A 183 8.14 9.07 7.81
N GLU A 184 7.97 10.29 7.31
CA GLU A 184 6.84 10.65 6.46
C GLU A 184 7.30 11.34 5.18
N SER A 185 6.61 11.05 4.08
CA SER A 185 6.78 11.75 2.81
C SER A 185 6.02 13.06 2.81
N PHE A 186 6.67 14.15 2.39
CA PHE A 186 6.00 15.42 2.17
C PHE A 186 5.19 15.48 0.88
N THR A 187 5.45 14.57 -0.07
CA THR A 187 4.76 14.56 -1.36
C THR A 187 3.58 13.60 -1.40
N ASP A 188 3.71 12.43 -0.76
CA ASP A 188 2.64 11.43 -0.66
C ASP A 188 2.62 10.83 0.76
N PRO A 189 1.95 11.49 1.73
CA PRO A 189 1.98 11.11 3.15
C PRO A 189 1.50 9.68 3.43
N GLU A 190 0.75 9.08 2.52
CA GLU A 190 0.19 7.73 2.68
C GLU A 190 1.08 6.63 2.11
N SER A 191 2.15 6.99 1.39
CA SER A 191 3.17 6.03 0.92
C SER A 191 4.15 5.63 2.03
N ARG A 192 4.80 4.46 1.90
CA ARG A 192 5.84 4.01 2.84
C ARG A 192 7.10 3.53 2.14
N ILE A 193 8.22 3.64 2.84
CA ILE A 193 9.49 3.10 2.35
C ILE A 193 9.44 1.59 2.51
N MET A 194 9.47 0.88 1.39
CA MET A 194 9.41 -0.58 1.36
C MET A 194 10.64 -1.14 0.65
N LYS A 195 11.10 -2.31 1.12
CA LYS A 195 12.16 -3.06 0.45
C LYS A 195 11.58 -3.82 -0.74
N HIS A 196 12.07 -3.54 -1.94
CA HIS A 196 11.76 -4.25 -3.16
C HIS A 196 12.55 -5.56 -3.28
N SER A 197 12.14 -6.44 -4.19
CA SER A 197 12.84 -7.70 -4.46
C SER A 197 14.28 -7.51 -4.94
N SER A 198 14.59 -6.37 -5.57
CA SER A 198 15.95 -5.95 -5.94
C SER A 198 16.84 -5.61 -4.74
N GLY A 199 16.29 -5.53 -3.53
CA GLY A 199 16.97 -5.08 -2.32
C GLY A 199 16.92 -3.57 -2.07
N ALA A 200 16.48 -2.79 -3.06
CA ALA A 200 16.33 -1.34 -2.94
C ALA A 200 15.17 -0.94 -2.02
N PHE A 201 15.33 0.17 -1.30
CA PHE A 201 14.29 0.77 -0.47
C PHE A 201 13.69 1.99 -1.20
N GLU A 202 12.40 1.92 -1.49
CA GLU A 202 11.70 2.93 -2.29
C GLU A 202 10.35 3.29 -1.68
N GLN A 203 9.91 4.54 -1.89
CA GLN A 203 8.55 4.94 -1.52
C GLN A 203 7.54 4.21 -2.39
N SER A 204 6.66 3.45 -1.75
CA SER A 204 5.86 2.42 -2.40
C SER A 204 4.52 2.22 -1.70
N TYR A 205 3.64 1.53 -2.42
CA TYR A 205 2.49 0.81 -1.89
C TYR A 205 2.65 -0.68 -2.20
N ASN A 206 1.92 -1.52 -1.48
CA ASN A 206 1.86 -2.96 -1.72
C ASN A 206 0.48 -3.29 -2.31
N GLY A 207 0.45 -3.68 -3.59
CA GLY A 207 -0.76 -4.09 -4.28
C GLY A 207 -0.89 -5.61 -4.28
N TYR A 208 -2.02 -6.11 -3.82
CA TYR A 208 -2.36 -7.52 -3.82
C TYR A 208 -3.22 -7.87 -5.02
N THR A 209 -3.06 -9.10 -5.50
CA THR A 209 -3.91 -9.71 -6.53
C THR A 209 -4.33 -11.09 -6.07
N ALA A 210 -5.59 -11.44 -6.30
CA ALA A 210 -6.09 -12.81 -6.28
C ALA A 210 -6.33 -13.23 -7.73
N VAL A 211 -5.72 -14.35 -8.15
CA VAL A 211 -5.71 -14.79 -9.54
C VAL A 211 -6.32 -16.19 -9.64
N ASP A 212 -7.30 -16.36 -10.52
CA ASP A 212 -7.90 -17.67 -10.85
C ASP A 212 -6.94 -18.54 -11.66
N ALA A 213 -6.86 -19.83 -11.33
CA ALA A 213 -5.88 -20.75 -11.89
C ALA A 213 -6.13 -21.17 -13.35
N GLU A 214 -7.35 -21.04 -13.87
CA GLU A 214 -7.71 -21.57 -15.20
C GLU A 214 -7.08 -20.71 -16.31
N HIS A 215 -7.37 -19.42 -16.26
CA HIS A 215 -6.97 -18.46 -17.31
C HIS A 215 -6.12 -17.30 -16.78
N GLN A 216 -5.71 -17.36 -15.51
CA GLN A 216 -4.92 -16.33 -14.83
C GLN A 216 -5.61 -14.95 -14.86
N ILE A 217 -6.94 -14.94 -14.74
CA ILE A 217 -7.74 -13.73 -14.59
C ILE A 217 -7.63 -13.25 -13.13
N ILE A 218 -7.36 -11.96 -12.95
CA ILE A 218 -7.33 -11.34 -11.62
C ILE A 218 -8.77 -11.15 -11.16
N VAL A 219 -9.18 -11.83 -10.10
CA VAL A 219 -10.56 -11.79 -9.57
C VAL A 219 -10.74 -10.84 -8.39
N ALA A 220 -9.66 -10.45 -7.72
CA ALA A 220 -9.65 -9.37 -6.75
C ALA A 220 -8.31 -8.64 -6.74
N ALA A 221 -8.34 -7.35 -6.44
CA ALA A 221 -7.16 -6.50 -6.40
C ALA A 221 -7.31 -5.44 -5.30
N GLU A 222 -6.48 -5.50 -4.27
CA GLU A 222 -6.52 -4.58 -3.14
C GLU A 222 -5.16 -3.94 -2.89
N LEU A 223 -5.11 -2.85 -2.13
CA LEU A 223 -3.90 -2.07 -1.92
C LEU A 223 -3.73 -1.69 -0.45
N THR A 224 -2.49 -1.75 0.04
CA THR A 224 -2.12 -1.23 1.35
C THR A 224 -0.85 -0.41 1.28
N ASN A 225 -0.64 0.43 2.29
CA ASN A 225 0.65 1.08 2.54
C ASN A 225 1.48 0.35 3.59
N CYS A 226 1.07 -0.83 4.05
CA CYS A 226 1.86 -1.69 4.91
C CYS A 226 2.85 -2.55 4.09
N ALA A 227 4.09 -2.69 4.57
CA ALA A 227 5.08 -3.54 3.92
C ALA A 227 4.90 -5.03 4.21
N ALA A 228 4.22 -5.36 5.32
CA ALA A 228 3.98 -6.73 5.77
C ALA A 228 2.65 -7.27 5.21
N ASP A 229 2.68 -8.53 4.80
CA ASP A 229 1.53 -9.24 4.22
C ASP A 229 0.67 -9.96 5.28
N SER A 230 1.13 -9.98 6.54
CA SER A 230 0.38 -10.54 7.67
C SER A 230 -1.00 -9.89 7.78
N ASN A 231 -2.04 -10.71 8.00
CA ASN A 231 -3.42 -10.24 8.15
C ASN A 231 -3.98 -9.54 6.91
N ARG A 232 -3.58 -9.99 5.70
CA ARG A 232 -4.16 -9.51 4.42
C ARG A 232 -4.92 -10.57 3.65
N LEU A 233 -4.63 -11.85 3.89
CA LEU A 233 -5.28 -12.95 3.17
C LEU A 233 -6.80 -13.04 3.41
N PRO A 234 -7.33 -12.85 4.65
CA PRO A 234 -8.77 -12.82 4.88
C PRO A 234 -9.48 -11.76 4.04
N GLY A 235 -9.01 -10.52 4.08
CA GLY A 235 -9.57 -9.42 3.28
C GLY A 235 -9.49 -9.66 1.77
N MET A 236 -8.46 -10.37 1.28
CA MET A 236 -8.40 -10.76 -0.14
C MET A 236 -9.45 -11.82 -0.50
N ILE A 237 -9.70 -12.79 0.37
CA ILE A 237 -10.72 -13.82 0.16
C ILE A 237 -12.13 -13.21 0.24
N GLU A 238 -12.34 -12.28 1.17
CA GLU A 238 -13.56 -11.48 1.24
C GLU A 238 -13.77 -10.64 -0.01
N ALA A 239 -12.73 -9.95 -0.51
CA ALA A 239 -12.84 -9.20 -1.77
C ALA A 239 -13.18 -10.10 -2.98
N VAL A 240 -12.71 -11.36 -3.00
CA VAL A 240 -13.14 -12.33 -4.04
C VAL A 240 -14.63 -12.64 -3.91
N ARG A 241 -15.10 -12.89 -2.68
CA ARG A 241 -16.51 -13.14 -2.39
C ARG A 241 -17.37 -11.95 -2.80
N ASP A 242 -16.97 -10.73 -2.47
CA ASP A 242 -17.73 -9.53 -2.78
C ASP A 242 -17.79 -9.25 -4.30
N ASN A 243 -16.73 -9.59 -5.04
CA ASN A 243 -16.69 -9.39 -6.49
C ASN A 243 -17.49 -10.42 -7.28
N LEU A 244 -17.58 -11.67 -6.79
CA LEU A 244 -18.11 -12.82 -7.54
C LEU A 244 -19.27 -13.55 -6.86
N ASP A 245 -19.72 -13.04 -5.71
CA ASP A 245 -20.79 -13.59 -4.89
C ASP A 245 -20.54 -15.07 -4.48
N ALA A 246 -19.26 -15.49 -4.48
CA ALA A 246 -18.83 -16.87 -4.22
C ALA A 246 -17.40 -16.93 -3.65
N LEU A 247 -17.14 -17.93 -2.81
CA LEU A 247 -15.79 -18.23 -2.31
C LEU A 247 -15.06 -19.20 -3.23
N PRO A 248 -13.73 -19.09 -3.35
CA PRO A 248 -12.94 -20.08 -4.07
C PRO A 248 -12.90 -21.41 -3.31
N ALA A 249 -12.84 -22.54 -4.04
CA ALA A 249 -12.69 -23.84 -3.41
C ALA A 249 -11.33 -24.00 -2.72
N GLN A 250 -10.28 -23.37 -3.27
CA GLN A 250 -8.92 -23.37 -2.72
C GLN A 250 -8.23 -22.02 -2.93
N ALA A 251 -7.50 -21.57 -1.91
CA ALA A 251 -6.65 -20.38 -2.00
C ALA A 251 -5.19 -20.70 -1.64
N LEU A 252 -4.25 -20.27 -2.48
CA LEU A 252 -2.82 -20.47 -2.31
C LEU A 252 -2.11 -19.15 -2.02
N ALA A 253 -1.28 -19.06 -0.98
CA ALA A 253 -0.52 -17.85 -0.68
C ALA A 253 0.90 -18.16 -0.17
N ASP A 254 1.79 -17.18 -0.24
CA ASP A 254 3.18 -17.34 0.20
C ASP A 254 3.35 -17.22 1.73
N ALA A 255 4.58 -17.38 2.19
CA ALA A 255 4.91 -17.30 3.62
C ALA A 255 4.77 -15.91 4.25
N GLY A 256 4.47 -14.87 3.46
CA GLY A 256 4.09 -13.56 3.98
C GLY A 256 2.73 -13.59 4.69
N PHE A 257 1.85 -14.53 4.35
CA PHE A 257 0.47 -14.59 4.85
C PHE A 257 0.25 -15.57 6.01
N ARG A 258 1.33 -16.08 6.63
CA ARG A 258 1.28 -17.13 7.66
C ARG A 258 0.84 -16.66 9.06
N GLY A 259 0.17 -15.52 9.20
CA GLY A 259 -0.24 -14.97 10.49
C GLY A 259 -1.24 -15.89 11.18
N GLU A 260 -1.00 -16.27 12.45
CA GLU A 260 -1.87 -17.21 13.18
C GLU A 260 -3.33 -16.74 13.24
N GLU A 261 -3.55 -15.46 13.55
CA GLU A 261 -4.88 -14.84 13.58
C GLU A 261 -5.58 -14.93 12.22
N SER A 262 -4.85 -14.70 11.12
CA SER A 262 -5.40 -14.90 9.77
C SER A 262 -5.78 -16.35 9.51
N LEU A 263 -4.92 -17.29 9.91
CA LEU A 263 -5.17 -18.72 9.69
C LEU A 263 -6.34 -19.21 10.55
N GLN A 264 -6.52 -18.65 11.74
CA GLN A 264 -7.67 -18.89 12.59
C GLN A 264 -8.96 -18.44 11.91
N GLU A 265 -9.03 -17.18 11.45
CA GLU A 265 -10.20 -16.63 10.75
C GLU A 265 -10.56 -17.45 9.51
N LEU A 266 -9.55 -17.79 8.70
CA LEU A 266 -9.73 -18.56 7.47
C LEU A 266 -10.13 -20.00 7.70
N SER A 267 -9.84 -20.59 8.87
CA SER A 267 -10.21 -21.97 9.17
C SER A 267 -11.73 -22.19 9.27
N GLY A 268 -12.50 -21.12 9.51
CA GLY A 268 -13.96 -21.16 9.55
C GLY A 268 -14.64 -21.02 8.18
N LEU A 269 -13.89 -20.73 7.11
CA LEU A 269 -14.46 -20.53 5.78
C LEU A 269 -14.51 -21.85 4.98
N PRO A 270 -15.51 -22.04 4.10
CA PRO A 270 -15.57 -23.16 3.16
C PRO A 270 -14.59 -22.98 1.98
N CYS A 271 -13.33 -22.63 2.28
CA CYS A 271 -12.24 -22.45 1.32
C CYS A 271 -11.01 -23.20 1.84
N ASN A 272 -10.46 -24.11 1.04
CA ASN A 272 -9.24 -24.81 1.39
C ASN A 272 -8.03 -23.88 1.24
N VAL A 273 -7.60 -23.27 2.34
CA VAL A 273 -6.45 -22.36 2.36
C VAL A 273 -5.14 -23.13 2.55
N ILE A 274 -4.15 -22.83 1.70
CA ILE A 274 -2.79 -23.37 1.77
C ILE A 274 -1.79 -22.20 1.71
N VAL A 275 -1.05 -22.01 2.80
CA VAL A 275 -0.07 -20.93 2.98
C VAL A 275 1.27 -21.52 3.34
N ALA A 276 2.34 -21.15 2.62
CA ALA A 276 3.69 -21.59 3.00
C ALA A 276 4.08 -21.09 4.40
N LEU A 277 4.87 -21.89 5.13
CA LEU A 277 5.33 -21.51 6.48
C LEU A 277 6.79 -21.01 6.51
N GLY A 278 7.50 -21.16 5.39
CA GLY A 278 8.90 -20.77 5.24
C GLY A 278 9.24 -20.47 3.78
N ARG A 279 10.45 -19.95 3.56
CA ARG A 279 10.98 -19.81 2.20
C ARG A 279 11.36 -21.20 1.67
N GLU A 280 11.07 -21.47 0.41
CA GLU A 280 11.46 -22.72 -0.26
C GLU A 280 12.94 -23.03 0.00
N GLY A 281 13.24 -24.27 0.37
CA GLY A 281 14.59 -24.76 0.64
C GLY A 281 15.16 -24.44 2.03
N ARG A 282 14.40 -23.79 2.93
CA ARG A 282 14.78 -23.68 4.35
C ARG A 282 14.00 -24.67 5.20
N GLU A 283 14.67 -25.28 6.19
CA GLU A 283 14.02 -26.12 7.17
C GLU A 283 12.91 -25.35 7.89
N ASN A 284 11.73 -25.96 7.98
CA ASN A 284 10.63 -25.41 8.74
C ASN A 284 10.96 -25.55 10.23
N VAL A 285 10.99 -24.41 10.93
CA VAL A 285 11.13 -24.37 12.39
C VAL A 285 10.01 -25.21 13.02
N SER A 286 10.31 -25.95 14.09
CA SER A 286 9.31 -26.68 14.85
C SER A 286 8.21 -25.72 15.33
N VAL A 287 6.97 -26.00 14.95
CA VAL A 287 5.81 -25.20 15.35
C VAL A 287 5.36 -25.66 16.73
N ASN A 288 5.28 -24.73 17.68
CA ASN A 288 4.64 -25.00 18.97
C ASN A 288 3.12 -25.03 18.77
N ALA A 289 2.55 -26.23 18.72
CA ALA A 289 1.12 -26.45 18.46
C ALA A 289 0.21 -25.87 19.57
N ASP A 290 0.65 -25.85 20.83
CA ASP A 290 -0.14 -25.30 21.93
C ASP A 290 -0.33 -23.78 21.78
N LYS A 291 0.68 -23.11 21.22
CA LYS A 291 0.67 -21.66 21.02
C LYS A 291 0.12 -21.24 19.66
N TYR A 292 0.32 -22.05 18.62
CA TYR A 292 -0.03 -21.74 17.23
C TYR A 292 -0.71 -22.94 16.55
N PRO A 293 -1.92 -23.33 17.00
CA PRO A 293 -2.62 -24.50 16.49
C PRO A 293 -2.94 -24.43 15.00
N HIS A 294 -3.28 -23.25 14.46
CA HIS A 294 -3.63 -23.10 13.04
C HIS A 294 -2.39 -23.13 12.15
N THR A 295 -1.27 -22.58 12.60
CA THR A 295 0.03 -22.76 11.95
C THR A 295 0.44 -24.24 11.93
N ALA A 296 0.21 -24.98 13.01
CA ALA A 296 0.52 -26.41 13.07
C ALA A 296 -0.35 -27.21 12.08
N ALA A 297 -1.66 -26.96 12.04
CA ALA A 297 -2.57 -27.55 11.06
C ALA A 297 -2.15 -27.24 9.62
N MET A 298 -1.68 -26.01 9.34
CA MET A 298 -1.16 -25.64 8.03
C MET A 298 0.11 -26.43 7.67
N ALA A 299 0.99 -26.68 8.65
CA ALA A 299 2.20 -27.47 8.45
C ALA A 299 1.87 -28.91 8.03
N GLU A 300 0.85 -29.51 8.65
CA GLU A 300 0.35 -30.84 8.29
C GLU A 300 -0.23 -30.85 6.88
N ARG A 301 -1.06 -29.86 6.52
CA ARG A 301 -1.60 -29.73 5.16
C ARG A 301 -0.50 -29.65 4.12
N LEU A 302 0.54 -28.85 4.34
CA LEU A 302 1.69 -28.74 3.44
C LEU A 302 2.55 -30.00 3.35
N ARG A 303 2.51 -30.89 4.35
CA ARG A 303 3.23 -32.17 4.31
C ARG A 303 2.51 -33.21 3.44
N SER A 304 1.19 -33.11 3.33
CA SER A 304 0.40 -33.99 2.46
C SER A 304 0.80 -33.85 0.99
N ASP A 305 0.69 -34.93 0.21
CA ASP A 305 1.03 -34.91 -1.22
C ASP A 305 0.10 -33.98 -2.01
N GLN A 306 -1.18 -33.93 -1.64
CA GLN A 306 -2.16 -32.99 -2.19
C GLN A 306 -1.75 -31.54 -1.92
N GLY A 307 -1.35 -31.22 -0.68
CA GLY A 307 -0.90 -29.87 -0.31
C GLY A 307 0.38 -29.46 -1.05
N LYS A 308 1.36 -30.37 -1.16
CA LYS A 308 2.59 -30.13 -1.94
C LYS A 308 2.29 -29.94 -3.42
N ALA A 309 1.37 -30.70 -4.00
CA ALA A 309 1.00 -30.60 -5.40
C ALA A 309 0.26 -29.28 -5.69
N ALA A 310 -0.70 -28.92 -4.82
CA ALA A 310 -1.42 -27.65 -4.93
C ALA A 310 -0.48 -26.44 -4.82
N TYR A 311 0.38 -26.42 -3.79
CA TYR A 311 1.29 -25.29 -3.56
C TYR A 311 2.31 -25.11 -4.70
N ARG A 312 2.79 -26.20 -5.31
CA ARG A 312 3.68 -26.14 -6.48
C ARG A 312 3.10 -25.34 -7.65
N ARG A 313 1.77 -25.30 -7.80
CA ARG A 313 1.09 -24.52 -8.86
C ARG A 313 1.00 -23.03 -8.57
N ARG A 314 1.15 -22.58 -7.31
CA ARG A 314 0.94 -21.17 -6.91
C ARG A 314 1.70 -20.18 -7.79
N LYS A 315 3.00 -20.41 -7.99
CA LYS A 315 3.87 -19.51 -8.77
C LYS A 315 3.38 -19.38 -10.22
N ALA A 316 3.04 -20.49 -10.86
CA ALA A 316 2.55 -20.52 -12.22
C ALA A 316 1.19 -19.80 -12.38
N ILE A 317 0.41 -19.64 -11.31
CA ILE A 317 -0.86 -18.92 -11.34
C ILE A 317 -0.62 -17.41 -11.22
N VAL A 318 0.08 -16.96 -10.17
CA VAL A 318 0.09 -15.54 -9.78
C VAL A 318 1.28 -14.73 -10.31
N GLU A 319 2.43 -15.37 -10.54
CA GLU A 319 3.61 -14.66 -11.04
C GLU A 319 3.42 -14.13 -12.47
N PRO A 320 2.75 -14.84 -13.41
CA PRO A 320 2.59 -14.34 -14.77
C PRO A 320 1.76 -13.04 -14.85
N PRO A 321 0.57 -12.90 -14.23
CA PRO A 321 -0.13 -11.61 -14.17
C PRO A 321 0.70 -10.48 -13.58
N ASN A 322 1.37 -10.73 -12.44
CA ASN A 322 2.26 -9.76 -11.81
C ASN A 322 3.42 -9.37 -12.73
N GLY A 323 4.01 -10.34 -13.41
CA GLY A 323 5.07 -10.15 -14.40
C GLY A 323 4.59 -9.35 -15.61
N TRP A 324 3.37 -9.58 -16.10
CA TRP A 324 2.78 -8.87 -17.23
C TRP A 324 2.50 -7.40 -16.94
N ILE A 325 1.83 -7.12 -15.81
CA ILE A 325 1.62 -5.75 -15.31
C ILE A 325 2.95 -5.00 -15.28
N LYS A 326 3.97 -5.70 -14.79
CA LYS A 326 5.28 -5.14 -14.58
C LYS A 326 6.07 -4.93 -15.88
N ALA A 327 6.35 -5.99 -16.61
CA ALA A 327 7.29 -6.01 -17.73
C ALA A 327 6.64 -5.68 -19.07
N VAL A 328 5.40 -6.12 -19.31
CA VAL A 328 4.70 -5.94 -20.60
C VAL A 328 3.93 -4.62 -20.62
N MET A 329 3.13 -4.35 -19.59
CA MET A 329 2.40 -3.08 -19.46
C MET A 329 3.29 -1.94 -18.97
N GLY A 330 4.46 -2.25 -18.41
CA GLY A 330 5.42 -1.26 -17.92
C GLY A 330 4.97 -0.53 -16.65
N PHE A 331 3.99 -1.05 -15.91
CA PHE A 331 3.48 -0.42 -14.71
C PHE A 331 4.46 -0.65 -13.54
N ARG A 332 5.29 0.36 -13.29
CA ARG A 332 6.36 0.36 -12.27
C ARG A 332 6.12 1.36 -11.16
N GLN A 333 5.26 2.34 -11.40
CA GLN A 333 5.00 3.46 -10.52
C GLN A 333 3.56 3.94 -10.71
N PHE A 334 2.91 4.25 -9.60
CA PHE A 334 1.60 4.90 -9.60
C PHE A 334 1.68 6.33 -10.11
N SER A 335 0.61 6.78 -10.77
CA SER A 335 0.47 8.18 -11.21
C SER A 335 -0.22 9.01 -10.14
N LEU A 336 -1.08 8.39 -9.33
CA LEU A 336 -1.85 9.06 -8.29
C LEU A 336 -1.14 8.98 -6.93
N ARG A 337 -1.68 9.73 -5.96
CA ARG A 337 -1.20 9.83 -4.57
C ARG A 337 -2.38 9.68 -3.63
N GLY A 338 -2.13 9.19 -2.43
CA GLY A 338 -3.17 8.79 -1.48
C GLY A 338 -3.71 7.38 -1.79
N LEU A 339 -3.96 6.63 -0.73
CA LEU A 339 -4.30 5.22 -0.72
C LEU A 339 -5.56 4.92 -1.55
N GLU A 340 -6.61 5.71 -1.38
CA GLU A 340 -7.86 5.56 -2.12
C GLU A 340 -7.64 5.67 -3.64
N LYS A 341 -7.01 6.75 -4.08
CA LYS A 341 -6.77 7.01 -5.50
C LYS A 341 -5.82 5.99 -6.12
N VAL A 342 -4.78 5.62 -5.39
CA VAL A 342 -3.80 4.60 -5.80
C VAL A 342 -4.46 3.22 -5.87
N GLY A 343 -5.39 2.90 -4.96
CA GLY A 343 -6.15 1.66 -4.96
C GLY A 343 -7.03 1.53 -6.19
N ALA A 344 -7.73 2.60 -6.57
CA ALA A 344 -8.51 2.64 -7.80
C ALA A 344 -7.63 2.55 -9.06
N GLU A 345 -6.46 3.20 -9.09
CA GLU A 345 -5.48 3.04 -10.17
C GLU A 345 -5.00 1.57 -10.27
N TRP A 346 -4.81 0.89 -9.14
CA TRP A 346 -4.43 -0.52 -9.09
C TRP A 346 -5.50 -1.43 -9.70
N LYS A 347 -6.77 -1.24 -9.33
CA LYS A 347 -7.90 -1.97 -9.92
C LYS A 347 -8.01 -1.73 -11.42
N MET A 348 -7.82 -0.48 -11.88
CA MET A 348 -7.83 -0.14 -13.30
C MET A 348 -6.69 -0.83 -14.09
N VAL A 349 -5.50 -0.96 -13.50
CA VAL A 349 -4.38 -1.71 -14.11
C VAL A 349 -4.69 -3.20 -14.20
N CYS A 350 -5.26 -3.79 -13.14
CA CYS A 350 -5.66 -5.19 -13.15
C CYS A 350 -6.77 -5.45 -14.18
N MET A 351 -7.75 -4.56 -14.28
CA MET A 351 -8.81 -4.61 -15.29
C MET A 351 -8.23 -4.58 -16.71
N ALA A 352 -7.28 -3.68 -16.99
CA ALA A 352 -6.65 -3.60 -18.30
C ALA A 352 -5.89 -4.89 -18.67
N LEU A 353 -5.26 -5.56 -17.69
CA LEU A 353 -4.66 -6.88 -17.93
C LEU A 353 -5.74 -7.95 -18.22
N ASN A 354 -6.83 -7.98 -17.44
CA ASN A 354 -7.92 -8.92 -17.65
C ASN A 354 -8.52 -8.78 -19.05
N LEU A 355 -8.91 -7.57 -19.45
CA LEU A 355 -9.43 -7.30 -20.79
C LEU A 355 -8.47 -7.76 -21.89
N ARG A 356 -7.16 -7.50 -21.70
CA ARG A 356 -6.15 -7.99 -22.63
C ARG A 356 -6.13 -9.51 -22.71
N ARG A 357 -6.20 -10.23 -21.57
CA ARG A 357 -6.21 -11.69 -21.55
C ARG A 357 -7.47 -12.25 -22.20
N MET A 358 -8.64 -11.71 -21.85
CA MET A 358 -9.93 -12.10 -22.40
C MET A 358 -9.99 -11.92 -23.92
N ALA A 359 -9.28 -10.95 -24.49
CA ALA A 359 -9.22 -10.76 -25.94
C ALA A 359 -8.42 -11.83 -26.70
N TYR A 360 -7.62 -12.65 -26.01
CA TYR A 360 -6.78 -13.69 -26.60
C TYR A 360 -7.18 -15.13 -26.23
N LEU A 361 -8.15 -15.29 -25.33
CA LEU A 361 -8.71 -16.57 -24.89
C LEU A 361 -10.06 -16.77 -25.57
#